data_AF-A0A1I8BJD7-F1
#
_entry.id   AF-A0A1I8BJD7-F1
#
_cell.length_a   1.000
_cell.length_b   1.000
_cell.length_c   1.000
_cell.angle_alpha   90.00
_cell.angle_beta   90.00
_cell.angle_gamma   90.00
#
_symmetry.space_group_name_H-M   'P 1'
#
loop_
_entity.id
_entity.type
_entity.pdbx_description
1 polymer ?
#
loop_
_entity_poly.entity_id
_entity_poly.type
_entity_poly.pdbx_seq_one_letter_code
_entity_poly.pdbx_strand_id
1 'polypeptide(L)' 'MANEFYYSSKYEDDEFEYRHVHVTKEVAKLVPHNRLMSESEWRSLGIQQSPGFES' A
#
# COMPACT_ATOMS: atom_id res chain seq x y z
N MET A 1 2.11 -5.09 -17.82
CA MET A 1 3.06 -5.55 -16.78
C MET A 1 2.36 -5.33 -15.46
N ALA A 2 1.83 -6.39 -14.86
CA ALA A 2 1.36 -6.29 -13.48
C ALA A 2 2.62 -6.11 -12.64
N ASN A 3 2.76 -4.98 -11.96
CA ASN A 3 3.80 -4.86 -10.95
C ASN A 3 3.56 -5.99 -9.95
N GLU A 4 4.56 -6.86 -9.79
CA GLU A 4 4.51 -8.08 -8.97
C GLU A 4 4.57 -7.70 -7.48
N PHE A 5 3.62 -6.88 -7.05
CA PHE A 5 3.46 -6.51 -5.65
C PHE A 5 2.87 -7.68 -4.90
N TYR A 6 3.47 -7.98 -3.76
CA TYR A 6 2.93 -8.96 -2.85
C TYR A 6 2.01 -8.27 -1.84
N TYR A 7 0.79 -8.79 -1.72
CA TYR A 7 -0.21 -8.33 -0.76
C TYR A 7 -0.34 -9.40 0.32
N SER A 8 -0.17 -9.01 1.57
CA SER A 8 -0.36 -9.94 2.68
C SER A 8 -1.83 -10.31 2.84
N SER A 9 -2.07 -11.40 3.58
CA SER A 9 -3.37 -11.62 4.21
C SER A 9 -3.75 -10.41 5.06
N LYS A 10 -5.05 -10.11 5.11
CA LYS A 10 -5.55 -9.12 6.07
C LYS A 10 -5.36 -9.65 7.49
N TYR A 11 -5.10 -8.75 8.42
CA TYR A 11 -5.13 -9.00 9.85
C TYR A 11 -5.83 -7.83 10.52
N GLU A 12 -6.50 -8.08 11.63
CA GLU A 12 -7.37 -7.09 12.29
C GLU A 12 -7.11 -7.09 13.80
N ASP A 13 -7.39 -5.96 14.42
CA ASP A 13 -7.60 -5.86 15.86
C ASP A 13 -9.07 -5.49 16.14
N ASP A 14 -9.39 -5.08 17.38
CA ASP A 14 -10.76 -4.76 17.77
C ASP A 14 -11.32 -3.50 17.08
N GLU A 15 -10.48 -2.66 16.46
CA GLU A 15 -10.87 -1.36 15.90
C GLU A 15 -10.63 -1.25 14.38
N PHE A 16 -9.61 -1.91 13.82
CA PHE A 16 -9.19 -1.72 12.42
C PHE A 16 -8.74 -3.00 11.70
N GLU A 17 -8.88 -2.99 10.37
CA GLU A 17 -8.29 -3.96 9.47
C GLU A 17 -6.98 -3.43 8.85
N TYR A 18 -5.96 -4.28 8.78
CA TYR A 18 -4.64 -3.97 8.26
C TYR A 18 -4.19 -4.95 7.18
N ARG A 19 -3.29 -4.48 6.33
CA ARG A 19 -2.55 -5.26 5.34
C ARG A 19 -1.23 -4.58 5.05
N HIS A 20 -0.17 -5.36 4.83
CA HIS A 20 1.08 -4.84 4.28
C HIS A 20 1.22 -5.19 2.80
N VAL A 21 1.82 -4.27 2.04
CA VAL A 21 2.12 -4.46 0.61
C VAL A 21 3.62 -4.38 0.43
N HIS A 22 4.22 -5.43 -0.12
CA HIS A 22 5.62 -5.39 -0.53
C HIS A 22 5.70 -4.90 -1.97
N VAL A 23 6.34 -3.74 -2.13
CA VAL A 23 6.58 -3.12 -3.43
C VAL A 23 7.95 -3.50 -3.98
N THR A 24 8.14 -3.31 -5.29
CA THR A 24 9.45 -3.50 -5.92
C THR A 24 10.45 -2.46 -5.42
N LYS A 25 11.75 -2.76 -5.54
CA LYS A 25 12.83 -1.83 -5.17
C LYS A 25 12.76 -0.49 -5.91
N GLU A 26 12.22 -0.48 -7.13
CA GLU A 26 12.08 0.74 -7.94
C GLU A 26 11.00 1.65 -7.36
N VAL A 27 9.86 1.07 -6.98
CA VAL A 27 8.74 1.80 -6.38
C VAL A 27 9.09 2.28 -4.98
N ALA A 28 9.83 1.48 -4.20
CA ALA A 28 10.29 1.88 -2.87
C ALA A 28 11.13 3.18 -2.88
N LYS A 29 11.86 3.48 -3.97
CA LYS A 29 12.62 4.73 -4.12
C LYS A 29 11.73 5.97 -4.32
N LEU A 30 10.49 5.77 -4.74
CA LEU A 30 9.51 6.84 -4.96
C LEU A 30 8.70 7.13 -3.70
N VAL A 31 8.80 6.28 -2.67
CA VAL A 31 8.07 6.45 -1.41
C VAL A 31 8.75 7.52 -0.54
N PRO A 32 8.01 8.51 -0.02
CA PRO A 32 8.57 9.53 0.88
C PRO A 32 8.98 8.90 2.22
N HIS A 33 10.15 9.30 2.73
CA HIS A 33 10.68 8.80 4.01
C HIS A 33 10.25 9.64 5.23
N ASN A 34 9.76 10.86 5.02
CA ASN A 34 9.49 11.85 6.07
C ASN A 34 8.01 12.08 6.36
N ARG A 35 7.11 11.41 5.65
CA ARG A 35 5.65 11.53 5.83
C ARG A 35 4.91 10.31 5.26
N LEU A 36 3.65 10.17 5.64
CA LEU A 36 2.73 9.22 5.02
C LEU A 36 2.28 9.69 3.63
N MET A 37 1.93 8.73 2.78
CA MET A 37 1.33 8.98 1.47
C MET A 37 -0.19 9.09 1.59
N SER A 38 -0.79 9.99 0.81
CA SER A 38 -2.24 10.03 0.62
C SER A 38 -2.72 8.92 -0.32
N GLU A 39 -4.03 8.68 -0.35
CA GLU A 39 -4.66 7.67 -1.22
C GLU A 39 -4.27 7.80 -2.70
N SER A 40 -4.31 9.03 -3.23
CA SER A 40 -3.97 9.27 -4.62
C SER A 40 -2.50 8.93 -4.94
N GLU A 41 -1.59 9.19 -4.00
CA GLU A 41 -0.16 8.97 -4.21
C GLU A 41 0.17 7.48 -4.31
N TRP A 42 -0.31 6.66 -3.37
CA TRP A 42 -0.02 5.23 -3.43
C TRP A 42 -0.77 4.52 -4.58
N ARG A 43 -1.97 5.00 -4.96
CA ARG A 43 -2.68 4.50 -6.15
C ARG A 43 -1.92 4.81 -7.44
N SER A 44 -1.32 6.00 -7.56
CA SER A 44 -0.49 6.38 -8.70
C SER A 44 0.78 5.52 -8.84
N LEU A 45 1.30 4.97 -7.74
CA LEU A 45 2.39 3.98 -7.75
C LEU A 45 1.93 2.57 -8.20
N GLY A 46 0.64 2.40 -8.50
CA GLY A 46 0.05 1.13 -8.93
C GLY A 46 -0.30 0.19 -7.78
N ILE A 47 -0.25 0.66 -6.52
CA ILE A 47 -0.74 -0.11 -5.38
C ILE A 47 -2.26 -0.15 -5.48
N GLN A 48 -2.84 -1.35 -5.51
CA GLN A 48 -4.27 -1.58 -5.65
C GLN A 48 -4.78 -2.26 -4.38
N GLN A 49 -5.68 -1.57 -3.68
CA GLN A 49 -6.43 -2.15 -2.56
C GLN A 49 -7.92 -2.14 -2.88
N SER A 50 -8.69 -2.99 -2.19
CA SER A 50 -10.15 -2.95 -2.25
C SER A 50 -10.66 -1.55 -1.85
N PRO A 51 -11.80 -1.09 -2.40
CA PRO A 51 -12.41 0.18 -1.97
C PRO A 51 -12.65 0.16 -0.45
N GLY A 52 -12.21 1.18 0.29
CA GLY A 52 -12.46 1.33 1.74
C GLY A 52 -11.25 1.23 2.67
N PHE A 53 -10.01 1.16 2.17
CA PHE A 53 -8.81 1.25 3.02
C PHE A 53 -8.42 2.72 3.24
N GLU A 54 -8.93 3.34 4.30
CA GLU A 54 -8.49 4.66 4.77
C GLU A 54 -7.39 4.50 5.83
N SER A 55 -6.26 5.16 5.62
CA SER A 55 -5.11 5.25 6.53
C SER A 55 -5.19 6.47 7.43
#